data_AF-A0AAW4HCY7-F1
#
_entry.id   AF-A0AAW4HCY7-F1
#
_cell.length_a   1.000
_cell.length_b   1.000
_cell.length_c   1.000
_cell.angle_alpha   90.00
_cell.angle_beta   90.00
_cell.angle_gamma   90.00
#
_symmetry.space_group_name_H-M   'P 1'
#
loop_
_entity.id
_entity.type
_entity.pdbx_description
1 polymer ?
#
loop_
_entity_poly.entity_id
_entity_poly.type
_entity_poly.pdbx_seq_one_letter_code
_entity_poly.pdbx_strand_id
1 'polypeptide(L)'
;MQKHLLFTTLYFTLLISGCASYPEHGSGGLAESYQNISYENADFSPVMPDEPLGPEHGMRFDWQLAKLHLDSLIREGAKWCFPASVVQALELQNRIARELQGGLLLDAANDLVIQRKRLHQLEQQLDYVLSNTRCVPPRDEDAFRFQLDMVNELYDILNIDNQFAVNSAEINPKYMGHLAKAANILREHTTLTLTVTGHADATGNEAYNEKLAMDRAEQVKRYLAIFGLDPNRITTYSLGEKLPLFDGESAAVRLTNRRVSIEIQSPANTEPSPYAGGVQ
;
A
#
# COMPACT_ATOMS: atom_id res chain seq x y z
N MET A 1 29.17 -43.51 -74.07
CA MET A 1 30.23 -44.32 -73.42
C MET A 1 30.50 -43.72 -72.05
N GLN A 2 30.41 -44.57 -71.00
CA GLN A 2 31.18 -44.58 -69.72
C GLN A 2 31.70 -43.26 -69.13
N LYS A 3 31.69 -42.96 -67.82
CA LYS A 3 31.39 -43.66 -66.55
C LYS A 3 31.50 -42.56 -65.45
N HIS A 4 30.72 -42.70 -64.38
CA HIS A 4 30.97 -42.29 -62.98
C HIS A 4 31.80 -41.03 -62.64
N LEU A 5 31.27 -40.15 -61.79
CA LEU A 5 31.56 -40.20 -60.34
C LEU A 5 30.67 -39.22 -59.55
N LEU A 6 29.84 -39.79 -58.68
CA LEU A 6 29.33 -39.20 -57.45
C LEU A 6 30.52 -38.69 -56.61
N PHE A 7 30.40 -37.52 -55.97
CA PHE A 7 30.54 -37.32 -54.51
C PHE A 7 30.67 -35.81 -54.15
N THR A 8 30.05 -35.46 -53.01
CA THR A 8 30.24 -34.25 -52.20
C THR A 8 29.82 -32.89 -52.75
N THR A 9 28.52 -32.58 -52.72
CA THR A 9 28.07 -31.23 -52.35
C THR A 9 27.62 -31.26 -50.90
N LEU A 10 28.54 -30.81 -50.06
CA LEU A 10 28.44 -30.62 -48.63
C LEU A 10 27.19 -29.78 -48.29
N TYR A 11 26.26 -30.40 -47.59
CA TYR A 11 25.20 -29.74 -46.82
C TYR A 11 25.85 -28.67 -45.92
N PHE A 12 25.68 -27.40 -46.25
CA PHE A 12 25.90 -26.31 -45.31
C PHE A 12 24.57 -25.62 -45.05
N THR A 13 23.62 -26.39 -44.50
CA THR A 13 22.53 -25.83 -43.72
C THR A 13 23.15 -25.28 -42.45
N LEU A 14 23.45 -23.99 -42.48
CA LEU A 14 23.84 -23.18 -41.34
C LEU A 14 22.69 -23.24 -40.33
N LEU A 15 22.73 -24.22 -39.42
CA LEU A 15 21.94 -24.22 -38.21
C LEU A 15 22.43 -23.02 -37.40
N ILE A 16 21.74 -21.89 -37.54
CA ILE A 16 21.74 -20.84 -36.52
C ILE A 16 20.92 -21.40 -35.36
N SER A 17 21.48 -22.40 -34.65
CA SER A 17 21.10 -22.67 -33.27
C SER A 17 21.69 -21.53 -32.45
N GLY A 18 20.96 -20.42 -32.39
CA GLY A 18 21.18 -19.44 -31.35
C GLY A 18 20.97 -20.15 -30.02
N CYS A 19 22.04 -20.39 -29.27
CA CYS A 19 21.93 -20.74 -27.87
C CYS A 19 21.38 -19.51 -27.14
N ALA A 20 20.06 -19.36 -27.10
CA ALA A 20 19.44 -18.59 -26.05
C ALA A 20 19.61 -19.42 -24.77
N SER A 21 20.71 -19.20 -24.05
CA SER A 21 20.81 -19.69 -22.68
C SER A 21 19.80 -18.90 -21.87
N TYR A 22 18.58 -19.43 -21.76
CA TYR A 22 17.70 -19.04 -20.67
C TYR A 22 18.42 -19.45 -19.38
N PRO A 23 18.61 -18.52 -18.42
CA PRO A 23 19.12 -18.92 -17.13
C PRO A 23 18.17 -19.98 -16.56
N GLU A 24 18.76 -21.02 -15.98
CA GLU A 24 18.07 -22.00 -15.15
C GLU A 24 17.16 -21.22 -14.20
N HIS A 25 15.85 -21.49 -14.28
CA HIS A 25 14.76 -20.72 -13.65
C HIS A 25 15.29 -19.63 -12.73
N GLY A 26 15.30 -18.38 -13.21
CA GLY A 26 15.59 -17.26 -12.33
C GLY A 26 14.64 -17.39 -11.15
N SER A 27 15.16 -17.84 -10.01
CA SER A 27 14.47 -17.68 -8.75
C SER A 27 14.14 -16.21 -8.74
N GLY A 28 12.84 -15.88 -8.73
CA GLY A 28 12.40 -14.51 -8.51
C GLY A 28 13.32 -13.94 -7.44
N GLY A 29 13.97 -12.82 -7.74
CA GLY A 29 14.97 -12.25 -6.86
C GLY A 29 14.41 -12.15 -5.45
N LEU A 30 15.28 -11.92 -4.46
CA LEU A 30 15.00 -11.84 -3.03
C LEU A 30 13.58 -11.33 -2.64
N ALA A 31 12.97 -10.43 -3.42
CA ALA A 31 11.54 -10.10 -3.46
C ALA A 31 10.53 -11.24 -3.18
N GLU A 32 10.71 -12.48 -3.66
CA GLU A 32 9.74 -13.57 -3.39
C GLU A 32 9.93 -14.24 -2.03
N SER A 33 11.10 -14.08 -1.39
CA SER A 33 11.35 -14.60 -0.04
C SER A 33 10.69 -13.76 1.07
N TYR A 34 10.25 -12.53 0.78
CA TYR A 34 9.70 -11.63 1.80
C TYR A 34 8.20 -11.79 2.02
N GLN A 35 7.51 -12.63 1.24
CA GLN A 35 6.05 -12.79 1.32
C GLN A 35 5.56 -13.36 2.67
N ASN A 36 6.44 -14.02 3.44
CA ASN A 36 6.09 -14.59 4.75
C ASN A 36 6.39 -13.68 5.95
N ILE A 37 6.88 -12.44 5.73
CA ILE A 37 7.22 -11.52 6.82
C ILE A 37 6.02 -10.61 7.08
N SER A 38 5.36 -10.90 8.20
CA SER A 38 4.23 -10.14 8.71
C SER A 38 4.52 -9.62 10.11
N TYR A 39 3.70 -8.68 10.56
CA TYR A 39 3.70 -8.09 11.89
C TYR A 39 3.76 -9.14 13.00
N GLU A 40 3.04 -10.24 12.77
CA GLU A 40 2.90 -11.36 13.71
C GLU A 40 4.15 -12.25 13.75
N ASN A 41 4.79 -12.48 12.60
CA ASN A 41 5.88 -13.46 12.46
C ASN A 41 7.28 -12.84 12.33
N ALA A 42 7.37 -11.53 12.15
CA ALA A 42 8.63 -10.81 12.15
C ALA A 42 9.17 -10.76 13.59
N ASP A 43 10.22 -11.53 13.85
CA ASP A 43 10.96 -11.53 15.10
C ASP A 43 12.40 -11.09 14.83
N PHE A 44 12.66 -9.79 15.01
CA PHE A 44 14.00 -9.24 14.96
C PHE A 44 14.54 -9.18 16.39
N SER A 45 15.57 -9.95 16.70
CA SER A 45 16.36 -9.67 17.89
C SER A 45 17.10 -8.34 17.69
N PRO A 46 16.96 -7.36 18.59
CA PRO A 46 17.69 -6.09 18.50
C PRO A 46 19.21 -6.27 18.49
N VAL A 47 19.69 -7.34 19.12
CA VAL A 47 21.10 -7.69 19.20
C VAL A 47 21.29 -9.16 18.89
N MET A 48 22.15 -9.47 17.92
CA MET A 48 22.59 -10.83 17.62
C MET A 48 23.96 -11.05 18.29
N PRO A 49 24.18 -12.15 19.03
CA PRO A 49 25.45 -12.38 19.74
C PRO A 49 26.69 -12.38 18.84
N ASP A 50 26.51 -12.74 17.56
CA ASP A 50 27.59 -13.00 16.61
C ASP A 50 27.78 -11.87 15.58
N GLU A 51 27.04 -10.76 15.71
CA GLU A 51 27.08 -9.62 14.79
C GLU A 51 27.74 -8.40 15.45
N PRO A 52 28.69 -7.70 14.79
CA PRO A 52 29.22 -6.46 15.32
C PRO A 52 28.12 -5.40 15.38
N LEU A 53 28.10 -4.59 16.45
CA LEU A 53 27.10 -3.52 16.61
C LEU A 53 27.22 -2.49 15.48
N GLY A 54 26.15 -2.35 14.71
CA GLY A 54 25.99 -1.33 13.67
C GLY A 54 24.63 -0.61 13.74
N PRO A 55 24.39 0.37 12.83
CA PRO A 55 23.17 1.18 12.82
C PRO A 55 21.86 0.37 12.73
N GLU A 56 21.90 -0.79 12.07
CA GLU A 56 20.77 -1.71 11.91
C GLU A 56 20.22 -2.24 13.24
N HIS A 57 21.06 -2.37 14.27
CA HIS A 57 20.65 -2.80 15.60
C HIS A 57 19.73 -1.78 16.26
N GLY A 58 20.08 -0.49 16.14
CA GLY A 58 19.25 0.61 16.62
C GLY A 58 17.90 0.65 15.91
N MET A 59 17.88 0.39 14.60
CA MET A 59 16.64 0.36 13.82
C MET A 59 15.75 -0.85 14.16
N ARG A 60 16.33 -2.03 14.39
CA ARG A 60 15.59 -3.22 14.86
C ARG A 60 14.95 -2.96 16.24
N PHE A 61 15.70 -2.32 17.15
CA PHE A 61 15.16 -1.90 18.44
C PHE A 61 14.02 -0.88 18.28
N ASP A 62 14.21 0.14 17.44
CA ASP A 62 13.22 1.18 17.16
C ASP A 62 11.94 0.59 16.56
N TRP A 63 12.07 -0.38 15.65
CA TRP A 63 10.96 -1.14 15.09
C TRP A 63 10.20 -1.93 16.16
N GLN A 64 10.92 -2.62 17.05
CA GLN A 64 10.31 -3.38 18.15
C GLN A 64 9.56 -2.45 19.12
N LEU A 65 10.13 -1.29 19.43
CA LEU A 65 9.46 -0.28 20.25
C LEU A 65 8.18 0.24 19.60
N ALA A 66 8.21 0.52 18.28
CA ALA A 66 7.03 0.92 17.53
C ALA A 66 5.95 -0.18 17.50
N LYS A 67 6.36 -1.46 17.34
CA LYS A 67 5.45 -2.61 17.42
C LYS A 67 4.74 -2.68 18.77
N LEU A 68 5.49 -2.57 19.88
CA LEU A 68 4.94 -2.59 21.24
C LEU A 68 4.00 -1.41 21.50
N HIS A 69 4.31 -0.22 20.97
CA HIS A 69 3.44 0.94 21.07
C HIS A 69 2.11 0.69 20.34
N LEU A 70 2.16 0.20 19.10
CA LEU A 70 0.95 -0.15 18.34
C LEU A 70 0.13 -1.24 19.06
N ASP A 71 0.78 -2.26 19.62
CA ASP A 71 0.13 -3.30 20.43
C ASP A 71 -0.61 -2.71 21.65
N SER A 72 -0.01 -1.72 22.34
CA SER A 72 -0.67 -1.03 23.45
C SER A 72 -1.94 -0.31 22.99
N LEU A 73 -1.84 0.49 21.93
CA LEU A 73 -2.97 1.23 21.38
C LEU A 73 -4.11 0.28 20.96
N ILE A 74 -3.78 -0.85 20.32
CA ILE A 74 -4.77 -1.86 19.95
C ILE A 74 -5.48 -2.42 21.19
N ARG A 75 -4.73 -2.73 22.27
CA ARG A 75 -5.29 -3.23 23.54
C ARG A 75 -6.17 -2.19 24.24
N GLU A 76 -5.86 -0.91 24.12
CA GLU A 76 -6.67 0.20 24.61
C GLU A 76 -7.96 0.43 23.80
N GLY A 77 -8.10 -0.28 22.67
CA GLY A 77 -9.29 -0.25 21.84
C GLY A 77 -9.16 0.64 20.59
N ALA A 78 -7.94 1.05 20.22
CA ALA A 78 -7.70 1.80 18.99
C ALA A 78 -8.28 1.10 17.75
N LYS A 79 -8.26 -0.24 17.71
CA LYS A 79 -8.83 -1.02 16.61
C LYS A 79 -10.33 -0.76 16.42
N TRP A 80 -11.05 -0.43 17.48
CA TRP A 80 -12.49 -0.21 17.45
C TRP A 80 -12.83 1.25 17.15
N CYS A 81 -12.10 2.19 17.73
CA CYS A 81 -12.32 3.62 17.50
C CYS A 81 -11.72 4.15 16.20
N PHE A 82 -10.58 3.58 15.78
CA PHE A 82 -9.80 4.02 14.61
C PHE A 82 -9.29 2.82 13.79
N PRO A 83 -10.20 1.97 13.26
CA PRO A 83 -9.82 0.74 12.56
C PRO A 83 -8.89 1.01 11.36
N ALA A 84 -9.16 2.06 10.57
CA ALA A 84 -8.35 2.39 9.40
C ALA A 84 -6.91 2.78 9.78
N SER A 85 -6.73 3.63 10.80
CA SER A 85 -5.41 4.05 11.27
C SER A 85 -4.58 2.86 11.78
N VAL A 86 -5.24 1.92 12.47
CA VAL A 86 -4.58 0.69 12.95
C VAL A 86 -4.13 -0.19 11.78
N VAL A 87 -4.98 -0.40 10.76
CA VAL A 87 -4.61 -1.19 9.57
C VAL A 87 -3.43 -0.55 8.85
N GLN A 88 -3.47 0.76 8.60
CA GLN A 88 -2.36 1.47 7.95
C GLN A 88 -1.06 1.37 8.75
N ALA A 89 -1.14 1.46 10.08
CA ALA A 89 0.03 1.30 10.95
C ALA A 89 0.61 -0.12 10.87
N LEU A 90 -0.24 -1.16 10.79
CA LEU A 90 0.19 -2.55 10.61
C LEU A 90 0.85 -2.78 9.25
N GLU A 91 0.27 -2.25 8.17
CA GLU A 91 0.85 -2.34 6.82
C GLU A 91 2.22 -1.68 6.73
N LEU A 92 2.36 -0.48 7.30
CA LEU A 92 3.65 0.21 7.37
C LEU A 92 4.65 -0.57 8.23
N GLN A 93 4.21 -1.15 9.35
CA GLN A 93 5.07 -2.00 10.18
C GLN A 93 5.59 -3.23 9.40
N ASN A 94 4.73 -3.84 8.57
CA ASN A 94 5.10 -4.95 7.69
C ASN A 94 6.10 -4.51 6.62
N ARG A 95 5.91 -3.32 6.06
CA ARG A 95 6.84 -2.72 5.09
C ARG A 95 8.22 -2.54 5.70
N ILE A 96 8.32 -1.87 6.86
CA ILE A 96 9.60 -1.64 7.55
C ILE A 96 10.29 -2.96 7.87
N ALA A 97 9.55 -3.99 8.29
CA ALA A 97 10.12 -5.31 8.54
C ALA A 97 10.80 -5.89 7.30
N ARG A 98 10.16 -5.79 6.12
CA ARG A 98 10.76 -6.23 4.85
C ARG A 98 11.97 -5.39 4.47
N GLU A 99 11.95 -4.08 4.71
CA GLU A 99 13.08 -3.18 4.44
C GLU A 99 14.29 -3.51 5.31
N LEU A 100 14.08 -3.71 6.62
CA LEU A 100 15.14 -4.12 7.55
C LEU A 100 15.74 -5.47 7.20
N GLN A 101 14.90 -6.46 6.85
CA GLN A 101 15.39 -7.76 6.43
C GLN A 101 16.11 -7.70 5.08
N GLY A 102 15.68 -6.81 4.19
CA GLY A 102 16.30 -6.56 2.89
C GLY A 102 17.54 -5.68 2.92
N GLY A 103 17.96 -5.20 4.10
CA GLY A 103 19.12 -4.32 4.25
C GLY A 103 18.90 -2.91 3.68
N LEU A 104 17.64 -2.51 3.45
CA LEU A 104 17.25 -1.18 2.97
C LEU A 104 17.21 -0.19 4.15
N LEU A 105 18.37 0.01 4.78
CA LEU A 105 18.46 0.71 6.07
C LEU A 105 18.01 2.17 6.02
N LEU A 106 18.24 2.87 4.91
CA LEU A 106 17.81 4.27 4.77
C LEU A 106 16.29 4.39 4.64
N ASP A 107 15.67 3.50 3.86
CA ASP A 107 14.21 3.44 3.69
C ASP A 107 13.56 3.08 5.03
N ALA A 108 14.07 2.04 5.69
CA ALA A 108 13.61 1.63 7.01
C ALA A 108 13.72 2.75 8.05
N ALA A 109 14.82 3.51 8.04
CA ALA A 109 15.00 4.65 8.95
C ALA A 109 13.94 5.75 8.72
N ASN A 110 13.68 6.09 7.46
CA ASN A 110 12.65 7.09 7.10
C ASN A 110 11.25 6.62 7.51
N ASP A 111 10.90 5.38 7.17
CA ASP A 111 9.60 4.81 7.50
C ASP A 111 9.40 4.64 9.01
N LEU A 112 10.45 4.34 9.78
CA LEU A 112 10.39 4.30 11.25
C LEU A 112 10.04 5.66 11.85
N VAL A 113 10.61 6.75 11.31
CA VAL A 113 10.27 8.11 11.74
C VAL A 113 8.80 8.42 11.44
N ILE A 114 8.33 8.06 10.24
CA ILE A 114 6.92 8.22 9.84
C ILE A 114 6.01 7.42 10.77
N GLN A 115 6.34 6.16 11.04
CA GLN A 115 5.57 5.27 11.89
C GLN A 115 5.45 5.82 13.31
N ARG A 116 6.56 6.26 13.91
CA ARG A 116 6.54 6.89 15.25
C ARG A 116 5.60 8.09 15.31
N LYS A 117 5.67 8.96 14.32
CA LYS A 117 4.80 10.15 14.25
C LYS A 117 3.33 9.75 14.12
N ARG A 118 3.01 8.76 13.27
CA ARG A 118 1.64 8.26 13.09
C ARG A 118 1.09 7.61 14.37
N LEU A 119 1.89 6.79 15.04
CA LEU A 119 1.49 6.16 16.30
C LEU A 119 1.22 7.20 17.39
N HIS A 120 2.06 8.23 17.50
CA HIS A 120 1.83 9.31 18.45
C HIS A 120 0.57 10.14 18.14
N GLN A 121 0.26 10.36 16.85
CA GLN A 121 -0.99 11.01 16.46
C GLN A 121 -2.21 10.14 16.80
N LEU A 122 -2.11 8.83 16.58
CA LEU A 122 -3.17 7.87 16.91
C LEU A 122 -3.40 7.80 18.42
N GLU A 123 -2.34 7.78 19.23
CA GLU A 123 -2.37 7.86 20.69
C GLU A 123 -3.15 9.09 21.16
N GLN A 124 -2.78 10.29 20.70
CA GLN A 124 -3.49 11.53 21.06
C GLN A 124 -4.97 11.52 20.67
N GLN A 125 -5.30 10.96 19.50
CA GLN A 125 -6.68 10.82 19.04
C GLN A 125 -7.47 9.84 19.92
N LEU A 126 -6.84 8.73 20.31
CA LEU A 126 -7.43 7.72 21.17
C LEU A 126 -7.71 8.28 22.56
N ASP A 127 -6.73 8.95 23.18
CA ASP A 127 -6.89 9.61 24.48
C ASP A 127 -8.08 10.58 24.49
N TYR A 128 -8.18 11.39 23.44
CA TYR A 128 -9.28 12.34 23.30
C TYR A 128 -10.64 11.63 23.20
N VAL A 129 -10.75 10.57 22.38
CA VAL A 129 -12.00 9.83 22.21
C VAL A 129 -12.39 9.08 23.49
N LEU A 130 -11.42 8.44 24.16
CA LEU A 130 -11.64 7.71 25.41
C LEU A 130 -12.01 8.63 26.57
N SER A 131 -11.61 9.91 26.55
CA SER A 131 -12.06 10.88 27.55
C SER A 131 -13.57 11.18 27.49
N ASN A 132 -14.21 10.96 26.32
CA ASN A 132 -15.61 11.34 26.07
C ASN A 132 -16.54 10.15 25.77
N THR A 133 -16.01 9.06 25.24
CA THR A 133 -16.77 7.92 24.70
C THR A 133 -16.07 6.61 25.04
N ARG A 134 -16.72 5.47 24.77
CA ARG A 134 -16.09 4.15 24.88
C ARG A 134 -15.96 3.50 23.51
N CYS A 135 -14.77 3.00 23.22
CA CYS A 135 -14.51 2.14 22.07
C CYS A 135 -15.05 0.75 22.40
N VAL A 136 -16.23 0.40 21.88
CA VAL A 136 -16.87 -0.88 22.16
C VAL A 136 -16.57 -1.84 21.01
N PRO A 137 -16.08 -3.07 21.27
CA PRO A 137 -16.02 -4.07 20.24
C PRO A 137 -17.42 -4.30 19.68
N PRO A 138 -17.57 -4.50 18.37
CA PRO A 138 -18.85 -4.77 17.75
C PRO A 138 -19.48 -6.00 18.41
N ARG A 139 -20.80 -5.95 18.62
CA ARG A 139 -21.55 -7.02 19.30
C ARG A 139 -21.47 -8.38 18.59
N ASP A 140 -21.07 -8.37 17.34
CA ASP A 140 -20.81 -9.53 16.49
C ASP A 140 -19.40 -9.38 15.89
N GLU A 141 -18.42 -10.09 16.48
CA GLU A 141 -17.04 -10.09 16.02
C GLU A 141 -16.91 -10.65 14.60
N ASP A 142 -17.73 -11.63 14.24
CA ASP A 142 -17.69 -12.23 12.91
C ASP A 142 -18.20 -11.23 11.88
N ALA A 143 -19.31 -10.53 12.15
CA ALA A 143 -19.80 -9.47 11.27
C ALA A 143 -18.77 -8.35 11.05
N PHE A 144 -18.01 -7.99 12.09
CA PHE A 144 -16.94 -7.00 11.96
C PHE A 144 -15.72 -7.51 11.21
N ARG A 145 -15.35 -8.79 11.39
CA ARG A 145 -14.30 -9.42 10.59
C ARG A 145 -14.67 -9.43 9.12
N PHE A 146 -15.91 -9.82 8.78
CA PHE A 146 -16.41 -9.73 7.42
C PHE A 146 -16.37 -8.30 6.87
N GLN A 147 -16.73 -7.31 7.70
CA GLN A 147 -16.62 -5.91 7.31
C GLN A 147 -15.16 -5.48 7.06
N LEU A 148 -14.21 -5.94 7.89
CA LEU A 148 -12.80 -5.63 7.73
C LEU A 148 -12.20 -6.30 6.50
N ASP A 149 -12.50 -7.58 6.28
CA ASP A 149 -12.04 -8.35 5.12
C ASP A 149 -12.56 -7.73 3.82
N MET A 150 -13.82 -7.28 3.82
CA MET A 150 -14.40 -6.54 2.71
C MET A 150 -13.70 -5.19 2.46
N VAL A 151 -13.41 -4.41 3.51
CA VAL A 151 -12.68 -3.13 3.37
C VAL A 151 -11.27 -3.36 2.83
N ASN A 152 -10.60 -4.42 3.26
CA ASN A 152 -9.28 -4.81 2.75
C ASN A 152 -9.35 -5.22 1.28
N GLU A 153 -10.30 -6.07 0.89
CA GLU A 153 -10.52 -6.41 -0.52
C GLU A 153 -10.78 -5.16 -1.36
N LEU A 154 -11.60 -4.24 -0.84
CA LEU A 154 -11.92 -2.99 -1.50
C LEU A 154 -10.69 -2.09 -1.65
N TYR A 155 -9.83 -2.02 -0.63
CA TYR A 155 -8.58 -1.28 -0.67
C TYR A 155 -7.64 -1.82 -1.74
N ASP A 156 -7.47 -3.15 -1.80
CA ASP A 156 -6.58 -3.83 -2.75
C ASP A 156 -7.01 -3.62 -4.20
N ILE A 157 -8.31 -3.67 -4.50
CA ILE A 157 -8.80 -3.44 -5.86
C ILE A 157 -8.74 -1.96 -6.26
N LEU A 158 -8.85 -1.04 -5.31
CA LEU A 158 -8.81 0.40 -5.56
C LEU A 158 -7.39 0.93 -5.72
N ASN A 159 -6.40 0.33 -5.06
CA ASN A 159 -5.02 0.85 -4.98
C ASN A 159 -4.01 -0.02 -5.76
N ILE A 160 -4.37 -0.46 -6.97
CA ILE A 160 -3.47 -1.23 -7.83
C ILE A 160 -2.49 -0.33 -8.61
N ASP A 161 -1.38 -0.92 -9.09
CA ASP A 161 -0.42 -0.26 -9.96
C ASP A 161 -0.93 -0.01 -11.39
N ASN A 162 -0.23 0.86 -12.12
CA ASN A 162 -0.43 1.14 -13.55
C ASN A 162 -1.84 1.67 -13.90
N GLN A 163 -2.25 2.70 -13.15
CA GLN A 163 -3.58 3.30 -13.23
C GLN A 163 -3.75 4.26 -14.42
N PHE A 164 -2.68 4.94 -14.83
CA PHE A 164 -2.71 6.01 -15.83
C PHE A 164 -1.60 5.85 -16.87
N ALA A 165 -1.85 6.36 -18.07
CA ALA A 165 -0.81 6.53 -19.08
C ALA A 165 0.18 7.65 -18.69
N VAL A 166 1.40 7.59 -19.25
CA VAL A 166 2.43 8.62 -19.03
C VAL A 166 1.91 9.98 -19.44
N ASN A 167 2.09 10.99 -18.58
CA ASN A 167 1.67 12.37 -18.81
C ASN A 167 0.18 12.55 -19.14
N SER A 168 -0.67 11.62 -18.66
CA SER A 168 -2.11 11.65 -18.89
C SER A 168 -2.89 11.43 -17.60
N ALA A 169 -4.11 11.95 -17.58
CA ALA A 169 -5.14 11.62 -16.60
C ALA A 169 -6.11 10.53 -17.12
N GLU A 170 -5.86 9.99 -18.32
CA GLU A 170 -6.63 8.90 -18.88
C GLU A 170 -6.39 7.60 -18.11
N ILE A 171 -7.48 6.96 -17.70
CA ILE A 171 -7.46 5.73 -16.91
C ILE A 171 -7.22 4.53 -17.83
N ASN A 172 -6.31 3.65 -17.39
CA ASN A 172 -6.07 2.38 -18.05
C ASN A 172 -7.34 1.50 -18.03
N PRO A 173 -7.75 0.88 -19.17
CA PRO A 173 -8.92 -0.01 -19.21
C PRO A 173 -8.93 -1.10 -18.14
N LYS A 174 -7.76 -1.64 -17.76
CA LYS A 174 -7.66 -2.61 -16.67
C LYS A 174 -8.11 -1.99 -15.35
N TYR A 175 -7.58 -0.82 -15.01
CA TYR A 175 -7.94 -0.10 -13.77
C TYR A 175 -9.41 0.31 -13.77
N MET A 176 -9.97 0.70 -14.92
CA MET A 176 -11.40 0.95 -15.07
C MET A 176 -12.26 -0.26 -14.66
N GLY A 177 -11.83 -1.49 -15.00
CA GLY A 177 -12.50 -2.71 -14.57
C GLY A 177 -12.47 -2.91 -13.04
N HIS A 178 -11.36 -2.57 -12.40
CA HIS A 178 -11.26 -2.62 -10.94
C HIS A 178 -12.15 -1.56 -10.26
N LEU A 179 -12.20 -0.34 -10.79
CA LEU A 179 -13.10 0.70 -10.31
C LEU A 179 -14.58 0.28 -10.44
N ALA A 180 -14.95 -0.42 -11.52
CA ALA A 180 -16.29 -0.96 -11.67
C ALA A 180 -16.61 -2.04 -10.62
N LYS A 181 -15.66 -2.96 -10.35
CA LYS A 181 -15.82 -3.97 -9.28
C LYS A 181 -15.98 -3.30 -7.92
N ALA A 182 -15.13 -2.32 -7.59
CA ALA A 182 -15.17 -1.58 -6.34
C ALA A 182 -16.49 -0.81 -6.17
N ALA A 183 -16.96 -0.14 -7.24
CA ALA A 183 -18.21 0.59 -7.22
C ALA A 183 -19.42 -0.31 -6.92
N ASN A 184 -19.43 -1.56 -7.43
CA ASN A 184 -20.50 -2.51 -7.11
C ASN A 184 -20.58 -2.78 -5.60
N ILE A 185 -19.45 -3.04 -4.95
CA ILE A 185 -19.37 -3.26 -3.50
C ILE A 185 -19.77 -1.99 -2.74
N LEU A 186 -19.22 -0.83 -3.12
CA LEU A 186 -19.47 0.45 -2.45
C LEU A 186 -20.93 0.94 -2.52
N ARG A 187 -21.70 0.48 -3.51
CA ARG A 187 -23.15 0.76 -3.60
C ARG A 187 -23.96 0.00 -2.55
N GLU A 188 -23.51 -1.19 -2.17
CA GLU A 188 -24.16 -2.00 -1.13
C GLU A 188 -23.83 -1.46 0.28
N HIS A 189 -22.72 -0.74 0.43
CA HIS A 189 -22.24 -0.18 1.69
C HIS A 189 -22.25 1.36 1.68
N THR A 190 -23.42 1.96 1.86
CA THR A 190 -23.64 3.42 1.72
C THR A 190 -22.97 4.29 2.78
N THR A 191 -22.56 3.70 3.91
CA THR A 191 -21.90 4.38 5.03
C THR A 191 -20.43 4.72 4.76
N LEU A 192 -19.80 4.05 3.79
CA LEU A 192 -18.39 4.26 3.48
C LEU A 192 -18.19 5.57 2.69
N THR A 193 -17.17 6.34 2.99
CA THR A 193 -16.75 7.50 2.19
C THR A 193 -15.34 7.29 1.67
N LEU A 194 -15.02 7.94 0.55
CA LEU A 194 -13.73 7.81 -0.13
C LEU A 194 -12.99 9.14 -0.12
N THR A 195 -11.70 9.07 0.17
CA THR A 195 -10.76 10.16 -0.10
C THR A 195 -9.80 9.73 -1.18
N VAL A 196 -9.78 10.46 -2.28
CA VAL A 196 -9.03 10.14 -3.50
C VAL A 196 -7.93 11.18 -3.66
N THR A 197 -6.68 10.74 -3.49
CA THR A 197 -5.52 11.63 -3.53
C THR A 197 -4.66 11.31 -4.75
N GLY A 198 -4.45 12.29 -5.60
CA GLY A 198 -3.60 12.16 -6.78
C GLY A 198 -2.13 12.44 -6.49
N HIS A 199 -1.26 11.69 -7.17
CA HIS A 199 0.18 11.86 -7.16
C HIS A 199 0.74 11.90 -8.59
N ALA A 200 1.77 12.72 -8.77
CA ALA A 200 2.58 12.81 -9.97
C ALA A 200 4.00 12.31 -9.67
N ASP A 201 4.72 11.91 -10.72
CA ASP A 201 6.16 11.67 -10.56
C ASP A 201 6.92 13.00 -10.55
N ALA A 202 8.17 12.99 -10.08
CA ALA A 202 9.00 14.20 -9.92
C ALA A 202 9.47 14.84 -11.24
N THR A 203 8.96 14.37 -12.39
CA THR A 203 9.35 14.90 -13.69
C THR A 203 8.47 16.09 -14.06
N GLY A 204 9.06 17.26 -14.25
CA GLY A 204 8.36 18.43 -14.78
C GLY A 204 8.31 19.59 -13.80
N ASN A 205 7.31 20.45 -13.96
CA ASN A 205 7.10 21.63 -13.11
C ASN A 205 6.12 21.30 -12.00
N GLU A 206 6.40 21.71 -10.75
CA GLU A 206 5.54 21.46 -9.59
C GLU A 206 4.07 21.85 -9.82
N ALA A 207 3.80 23.04 -10.38
CA ALA A 207 2.43 23.49 -10.63
C ALA A 207 1.72 22.65 -11.70
N TYR A 208 2.47 22.15 -12.68
CA TYR A 208 1.94 21.22 -13.67
C TYR A 208 1.62 19.86 -13.04
N ASN A 209 2.51 19.35 -12.19
CA ASN A 209 2.38 18.07 -11.49
C ASN A 209 1.22 18.10 -10.49
N GLU A 210 1.04 19.20 -9.76
CA GLU A 210 -0.09 19.45 -8.88
C GLU A 210 -1.43 19.37 -9.64
N LYS A 211 -1.50 20.04 -10.81
CA LYS A 211 -2.69 20.01 -11.66
C LYS A 211 -2.94 18.62 -12.23
N LEU A 212 -1.91 17.94 -12.73
CA LEU A 212 -2.03 16.61 -13.31
C LEU A 212 -2.49 15.57 -12.27
N ALA A 213 -1.94 15.64 -11.06
CA ALA A 213 -2.37 14.82 -9.94
C ALA A 213 -3.84 15.08 -9.57
N MET A 214 -4.27 16.34 -9.53
CA MET A 214 -5.68 16.68 -9.31
C MET A 214 -6.59 16.13 -10.43
N ASP A 215 -6.18 16.32 -11.69
CA ASP A 215 -6.93 15.85 -12.86
C ASP A 215 -7.13 14.32 -12.83
N ARG A 216 -6.13 13.57 -12.34
CA ARG A 216 -6.20 12.11 -12.11
C ARG A 216 -7.19 11.74 -11.02
N ALA A 217 -7.12 12.40 -9.86
CA ALA A 217 -8.04 12.15 -8.76
C ALA A 217 -9.50 12.43 -9.18
N GLU A 218 -9.72 13.53 -9.91
CA GLU A 218 -11.01 13.87 -10.49
C GLU A 218 -11.48 12.88 -11.55
N GLN A 219 -10.58 12.32 -12.37
CA GLN A 219 -10.96 11.29 -13.33
C GLN A 219 -11.45 10.02 -12.62
N VAL A 220 -10.75 9.58 -11.56
CA VAL A 220 -11.19 8.44 -10.74
C VAL A 220 -12.57 8.69 -10.12
N LYS A 221 -12.77 9.88 -9.53
CA LYS A 221 -14.07 10.32 -9.02
C LYS A 221 -15.16 10.24 -10.09
N ARG A 222 -14.89 10.74 -11.30
CA ARG A 222 -15.83 10.68 -12.43
C ARG A 222 -16.21 9.25 -12.80
N TYR A 223 -15.25 8.32 -12.90
CA TYR A 223 -15.56 6.93 -13.23
C TYR A 223 -16.35 6.23 -12.12
N LEU A 224 -15.98 6.41 -10.85
CA LEU A 224 -16.75 5.88 -9.73
C LEU A 224 -18.19 6.41 -9.72
N ALA A 225 -18.38 7.69 -10.06
CA ALA A 225 -19.70 8.29 -10.22
C ALA A 225 -20.50 7.70 -11.40
N ILE A 226 -19.87 7.48 -12.55
CA ILE A 226 -20.47 6.81 -13.72
C ILE A 226 -20.93 5.38 -13.36
N PHE A 227 -20.16 4.69 -12.51
CA PHE A 227 -20.52 3.37 -12.00
C PHE A 227 -21.57 3.40 -10.88
N GLY A 228 -22.11 4.58 -10.54
CA GLY A 228 -23.27 4.75 -9.68
C GLY A 228 -22.94 5.06 -8.22
N LEU A 229 -21.72 5.50 -7.91
CA LEU A 229 -21.39 6.03 -6.59
C LEU A 229 -21.81 7.51 -6.49
N ASP A 230 -22.40 7.92 -5.38
CA ASP A 230 -22.74 9.33 -5.16
C ASP A 230 -21.45 10.18 -5.10
N PRO A 231 -21.28 11.20 -5.95
CA PRO A 231 -20.11 12.08 -5.91
C PRO A 231 -19.85 12.77 -4.57
N ASN A 232 -20.88 12.94 -3.73
CA ASN A 232 -20.75 13.53 -2.39
C ASN A 232 -20.02 12.61 -1.41
N ARG A 233 -19.94 11.31 -1.70
CA ARG A 233 -19.18 10.34 -0.91
C ARG A 233 -17.69 10.33 -1.26
N ILE A 234 -17.26 11.13 -2.24
CA ILE A 234 -15.91 11.12 -2.79
C ILE A 234 -15.29 12.51 -2.66
N THR A 235 -14.27 12.63 -1.83
CA THR A 235 -13.45 13.84 -1.71
C THR A 235 -12.16 13.66 -2.48
N THR A 236 -11.72 14.68 -3.20
CA THR A 236 -10.53 14.66 -4.06
C THR A 236 -9.47 15.62 -3.54
N TYR A 237 -8.21 15.18 -3.55
CA TYR A 237 -7.04 15.98 -3.20
C TYR A 237 -5.91 15.75 -4.20
N SER A 238 -4.96 16.67 -4.21
CA SER A 238 -3.70 16.54 -4.95
C SER A 238 -2.54 16.75 -3.99
N LEU A 239 -1.49 15.97 -4.18
CA LEU A 239 -0.19 16.21 -3.56
C LEU A 239 0.89 16.54 -4.61
N GLY A 240 0.53 16.62 -5.88
CA GLY A 240 1.49 16.78 -6.96
C GLY A 240 2.59 15.73 -6.89
N GLU A 241 3.84 16.17 -6.95
CA GLU A 241 5.03 15.32 -6.79
C GLU A 241 5.49 15.13 -5.33
N LYS A 242 4.76 15.71 -4.37
CA LYS A 242 5.10 15.61 -2.95
C LYS A 242 4.77 14.21 -2.44
N LEU A 243 5.61 13.71 -1.53
CA LEU A 243 5.49 12.39 -0.89
C LEU A 243 5.48 11.23 -1.93
N PRO A 244 6.60 11.03 -2.65
CA PRO A 244 6.75 9.85 -3.50
C PRO A 244 6.60 8.56 -2.68
N LEU A 245 6.07 7.49 -3.29
CA LEU A 245 5.97 6.18 -2.63
C LEU A 245 7.34 5.51 -2.56
N PHE A 246 8.12 5.68 -3.62
CA PHE A 246 9.52 5.25 -3.70
C PHE A 246 10.36 6.42 -4.19
N ASP A 247 11.49 6.66 -3.52
CA ASP A 247 12.46 7.64 -3.96
C ASP A 247 13.25 7.12 -5.18
N GLY A 248 13.62 8.04 -6.06
CA GLY A 248 14.46 7.76 -7.22
C GLY A 248 13.82 8.06 -8.58
N GLU A 249 14.63 7.93 -9.62
CA GLU A 249 14.31 8.41 -10.98
C GLU A 249 14.25 7.27 -12.01
N SER A 250 14.15 6.00 -11.59
CA SER A 250 14.01 4.91 -12.54
C SER A 250 12.63 4.95 -13.22
N ALA A 251 12.51 4.40 -14.43
CA ALA A 251 11.22 4.35 -15.13
C ALA A 251 10.15 3.56 -14.36
N ALA A 252 10.56 2.52 -13.63
CA ALA A 252 9.70 1.73 -12.76
C ALA A 252 9.22 2.55 -11.56
N VAL A 253 10.13 3.25 -10.86
CA VAL A 253 9.79 4.13 -9.73
C VAL A 253 8.84 5.25 -10.15
N ARG A 254 9.09 5.88 -11.30
CA ARG A 254 8.17 6.88 -11.87
C ARG A 254 6.78 6.29 -12.13
N LEU A 255 6.69 5.08 -12.66
CA LEU A 255 5.39 4.43 -12.89
C LEU A 255 4.61 4.24 -11.59
N THR A 256 5.28 3.81 -10.53
CA THR A 256 4.67 3.60 -9.21
C THR A 256 4.29 4.93 -8.54
N ASN A 257 5.05 6.00 -8.76
CA ASN A 257 4.73 7.33 -8.23
C ASN A 257 3.57 8.02 -8.97
N ARG A 258 3.29 7.64 -10.22
CA ARG A 258 2.08 8.06 -10.95
C ARG A 258 0.85 7.26 -10.51
N ARG A 259 0.37 7.58 -9.32
CA ARG A 259 -0.76 6.87 -8.69
C ARG A 259 -1.82 7.82 -8.20
N VAL A 260 -2.99 7.26 -7.98
CA VAL A 260 -4.04 7.76 -7.11
C VAL A 260 -4.13 6.78 -5.96
N SER A 261 -4.12 7.32 -4.75
CA SER A 261 -4.34 6.58 -3.52
C SER A 261 -5.76 6.84 -3.05
N ILE A 262 -6.50 5.80 -2.72
CA ILE A 262 -7.90 5.87 -2.29
C ILE A 262 -7.99 5.33 -0.86
N GLU A 263 -8.34 6.22 0.06
CA GLU A 263 -8.60 5.89 1.45
C GLU A 263 -10.10 5.67 1.66
N ILE A 264 -10.44 4.58 2.34
CA ILE A 264 -11.82 4.22 2.69
C ILE A 264 -12.05 4.63 4.14
N GLN A 265 -13.08 5.44 4.36
CA GLN A 265 -13.48 5.91 5.68
C GLN A 265 -14.80 5.24 6.07
N SER A 266 -14.83 4.66 7.27
CA SER A 266 -16.04 4.15 7.91
C SER A 266 -16.42 5.08 9.05
N PRO A 267 -17.72 5.32 9.32
CA PRO A 267 -18.11 5.93 10.59
C PRO A 267 -17.57 5.09 11.75
N ALA A 268 -17.08 5.78 12.80
CA ALA A 268 -16.53 5.12 13.98
C ALA A 268 -17.64 4.41 14.78
N ASN A 269 -17.33 3.22 15.31
CA ASN A 269 -18.20 2.50 16.24
C ASN A 269 -18.02 3.06 17.66
N THR A 270 -18.64 4.20 17.95
CA THR A 270 -18.57 4.85 19.27
C THR A 270 -19.93 4.85 19.95
N GLU A 271 -19.98 4.37 21.20
CA GLU A 271 -21.14 4.58 22.09
C GLU A 271 -20.85 5.75 23.05
N PRO A 272 -21.82 6.63 23.35
CA PRO A 272 -21.67 7.71 24.32
C PRO A 272 -21.21 7.15 25.69
N SER A 273 -20.27 7.82 26.34
CA SER A 273 -19.84 7.39 27.69
C SER A 273 -21.02 7.47 28.67
N PRO A 274 -21.30 6.42 29.46
CA PRO A 274 -22.37 6.45 30.47
C PRO A 274 -22.15 7.48 31.58
N TYR A 275 -20.97 8.12 31.63
CA TYR A 275 -20.61 9.16 32.60
C TYR A 275 -20.64 10.59 32.02
N ALA A 276 -20.94 10.76 30.73
CA ALA A 276 -20.97 12.08 30.09
C ALA A 276 -22.22 12.94 30.43
N GLY A 277 -23.13 12.42 31.27
CA GLY A 277 -24.39 13.08 31.66
C GLY A 277 -24.43 13.61 33.09
N GLY A 278 -23.30 14.05 33.66
CA GLY A 278 -23.17 14.29 35.09
C GLY A 278 -22.53 15.62 35.51
N VAL A 279 -22.76 16.73 34.80
CA VAL A 279 -22.56 18.07 35.37
C VAL A 279 -23.67 18.98 34.87
N GLN A 280 -24.70 19.20 35.71
CA GLN A 280 -25.59 20.35 35.64
C GLN A 280 -25.08 21.41 36.60
#